data_AF-A0A4Q3VQL0-F1
#
_entry.id   AF-A0A4Q3VQL0-F1
#
_cell.length_a   1.000
_cell.length_b   1.000
_cell.length_c   1.000
_cell.angle_alpha   90.00
_cell.angle_beta   90.00
_cell.angle_gamma   90.00
#
_symmetry.space_group_name_H-M   'P 1'
#
loop_
_entity.id
_entity.type
_entity.pdbx_description
1 polymer ?
#
loop_
_entity_poly.entity_id
_entity_poly.type
_entity_poly.pdbx_seq_one_letter_code
_entity_poly.pdbx_strand_id
1 'polypeptide(L)'
;MKKIFPVIIVLITLSLIGTIYVQYSWLRTMLADKQEEFKRTVYASIDEVGKDLMEQRNAIPNLKNIRSKPGFRWPSAEFNMELMRPPTISQKFTWYVVEEKLKRSFNSHGLKNLKFEFAVVPNVSGAVPELKSRAFMKELDKLDSVNTLTLIYPFAAAPGSDFENLVPDETMYVLVPDIKGVALRQMHWMIIGAVFFTLMIITAFYVTVSALLRQKKMSEIKNDFINNMTHEFKTPLATISLAVDALRNEKVIED
;
A
#
# COMPACT_ATOMS: atom_id res chain seq x y z
N MET A 1 31.73 -19.85 29.88
CA MET A 1 30.42 -20.04 29.21
C MET A 1 29.24 -19.30 29.85
N LYS A 2 29.15 -19.14 31.20
CA LYS A 2 27.99 -18.48 31.87
C LYS A 2 27.68 -17.04 31.40
N LYS A 3 28.68 -16.27 30.93
CA LYS A 3 28.51 -14.90 30.44
C LYS A 3 28.03 -14.79 28.98
N ILE A 4 28.12 -15.86 28.18
CA ILE A 4 27.78 -15.83 26.75
C ILE A 4 26.28 -16.04 26.52
N PHE A 5 25.65 -16.89 27.35
CA PHE A 5 24.20 -17.16 27.32
C PHE A 5 23.31 -15.91 27.36
N PRO A 6 23.48 -14.97 28.32
CA PRO A 6 22.67 -13.75 28.34
C PRO A 6 22.91 -12.86 27.11
N VAL A 7 24.13 -12.82 26.58
CA VAL A 7 24.45 -12.08 25.34
C VAL A 7 23.68 -12.65 24.14
N ILE A 8 23.64 -13.98 24.00
CA ILE A 8 22.89 -14.65 22.92
C ILE A 8 21.39 -14.32 23.03
N ILE A 9 20.82 -14.36 24.23
CA ILE A 9 19.40 -14.04 24.44
C ILE A 9 19.10 -12.59 24.04
N VAL A 10 19.97 -11.65 24.44
CA VAL A 10 19.82 -10.23 24.07
C VAL A 10 19.94 -10.02 22.55
N LEU A 11 20.88 -10.72 21.89
CA LEU A 11 21.01 -10.64 20.43
C LEU A 11 19.79 -11.20 19.71
N ILE A 12 19.24 -12.32 20.20
CA ILE A 12 18.01 -12.94 19.68
C ILE A 12 16.81 -11.99 19.81
N THR A 13 16.62 -11.38 20.98
CA THR A 13 15.49 -10.46 21.19
C THR A 13 15.64 -9.20 20.34
N LEU A 14 16.84 -8.65 20.24
CA LEU A 14 17.13 -7.51 19.38
C LEU A 14 16.87 -7.84 17.90
N SER A 15 17.29 -9.02 17.45
CA SER A 15 17.03 -9.51 16.08
C SER A 15 15.53 -9.69 15.80
N LEU A 16 14.77 -10.22 16.76
CA LEU A 16 13.32 -10.37 16.63
C LEU A 16 12.62 -9.00 16.49
N ILE A 17 12.99 -8.04 17.34
CA ILE A 17 12.47 -6.66 17.27
C ILE A 17 12.82 -6.02 15.94
N GLY A 18 14.08 -6.15 15.50
CA GLY A 18 14.53 -5.62 14.20
C GLY A 18 13.75 -6.22 13.03
N THR A 19 13.48 -7.52 13.06
CA THR A 19 12.71 -8.21 12.02
C THR A 19 11.26 -7.70 11.97
N ILE A 20 10.61 -7.56 13.13
CA ILE A 20 9.25 -7.01 13.23
C ILE A 20 9.21 -5.57 12.72
N TYR A 21 10.20 -4.76 13.06
CA TYR A 21 10.32 -3.38 12.59
C TYR A 21 10.46 -3.31 11.06
N VAL A 22 11.31 -4.15 10.47
CA VAL A 22 11.47 -4.22 9.00
C VAL A 22 10.18 -4.66 8.32
N GLN A 23 9.51 -5.70 8.83
CA GLN A 23 8.22 -6.15 8.30
C GLN A 23 7.16 -5.05 8.36
N TYR A 24 7.13 -4.30 9.47
CA TYR A 24 6.21 -3.19 9.64
C TYR A 24 6.47 -2.04 8.68
N SER A 25 7.73 -1.63 8.56
CA SER A 25 8.16 -0.57 7.64
C SER A 25 7.84 -0.94 6.20
N TRP A 26 8.19 -2.16 5.79
CA TRP A 26 7.90 -2.67 4.45
C TRP A 26 6.40 -2.69 4.14
N LEU A 27 5.55 -3.12 5.09
CA LEU A 27 4.10 -3.12 4.90
C LEU A 27 3.55 -1.70 4.72
N ARG A 28 4.06 -0.71 5.47
CA ARG A 28 3.67 0.69 5.30
C ARG A 28 4.08 1.24 3.93
N THR A 29 5.29 0.96 3.48
CA THR A 29 5.78 1.38 2.15
C THR A 29 4.95 0.75 1.05
N MET A 30 4.72 -0.56 1.10
CA MET A 30 3.90 -1.25 0.11
C MET A 30 2.46 -0.72 0.04
N LEU A 31 1.90 -0.29 1.19
CA LEU A 31 0.57 0.32 1.23
C LEU A 31 0.56 1.69 0.54
N ALA A 32 1.60 2.50 0.74
CA ALA A 32 1.75 3.77 0.04
C ALA A 32 1.93 3.57 -1.47
N ASP A 33 2.80 2.62 -1.87
CA ASP A 33 3.04 2.29 -3.27
C ASP A 33 1.76 1.81 -3.97
N LYS A 34 0.97 0.95 -3.30
CA LYS A 34 -0.30 0.47 -3.83
C LYS A 34 -1.34 1.58 -3.96
N GLN A 35 -1.37 2.54 -3.04
CA GLN A 35 -2.22 3.73 -3.18
C GLN A 35 -1.81 4.59 -4.37
N GLU A 36 -0.51 4.74 -4.60
CA GLU A 36 0.00 5.52 -5.73
C GLU A 36 -0.26 4.82 -7.07
N GLU A 37 -0.01 3.51 -7.15
CA GLU A 37 -0.35 2.68 -8.32
C GLU A 37 -1.85 2.78 -8.64
N PHE A 38 -2.69 2.68 -7.62
CA PHE A 38 -4.13 2.86 -7.75
C PHE A 38 -4.47 4.26 -8.28
N LYS A 39 -3.91 5.33 -7.69
CA LYS A 39 -4.12 6.72 -8.14
C LYS A 39 -3.73 6.90 -9.61
N ARG A 40 -2.57 6.36 -10.02
CA ARG A 40 -2.09 6.42 -11.41
C ARG A 40 -3.04 5.69 -12.36
N THR A 41 -3.53 4.52 -11.95
CA THR A 41 -4.47 3.71 -12.74
C THR A 41 -5.81 4.42 -12.92
N VAL A 42 -6.37 4.99 -11.85
CA VAL A 42 -7.62 5.77 -11.92
C VAL A 42 -7.42 7.01 -12.78
N TYR A 43 -6.29 7.71 -12.65
CA TYR A 43 -5.97 8.86 -13.48
C TYR A 43 -5.88 8.50 -14.97
N ALA A 44 -5.17 7.42 -15.33
CA ALA A 44 -5.09 6.94 -16.71
C ALA A 44 -6.48 6.57 -17.28
N SER A 45 -7.33 5.93 -16.46
CA SER A 45 -8.70 5.59 -16.85
C SER A 45 -9.54 6.84 -17.12
N ILE A 46 -9.41 7.86 -16.27
CA ILE A 46 -10.11 9.14 -16.41
C ILE A 46 -9.59 9.91 -17.62
N ASP A 47 -8.28 9.92 -17.85
CA ASP A 47 -7.65 10.60 -18.98
C ASP A 47 -8.11 10.01 -20.32
N GLU A 48 -8.20 8.68 -20.43
CA GLU A 48 -8.75 7.99 -21.59
C GLU A 48 -10.20 8.43 -21.86
N VAL A 49 -11.05 8.42 -20.82
CA VAL A 49 -12.46 8.82 -20.95
C VAL A 49 -12.58 10.31 -21.27
N GLY A 50 -11.77 11.15 -20.65
CA GLY A 50 -11.74 12.58 -20.89
C GLY A 50 -11.39 12.90 -22.34
N LYS A 51 -10.38 12.23 -22.90
CA LYS A 51 -9.99 12.34 -24.31
C LYS A 51 -11.10 11.87 -25.24
N ASP A 52 -11.70 10.71 -24.97
CA ASP A 52 -12.81 10.17 -25.76
C ASP A 52 -14.03 11.11 -25.76
N LEU A 53 -14.38 11.68 -24.61
CA LEU A 53 -15.45 12.68 -24.49
C LEU A 53 -15.12 13.96 -25.26
N MET A 54 -13.87 14.42 -25.22
CA MET A 54 -13.43 15.60 -25.98
C MET A 54 -13.42 15.37 -27.48
N GLU A 55 -12.94 14.22 -27.95
CA GLU A 55 -12.97 13.84 -29.36
C GLU A 55 -14.40 13.78 -29.88
N GLN A 56 -15.28 13.10 -29.15
CA GLN A 56 -16.70 13.04 -29.48
C GLN A 56 -17.35 14.42 -29.43
N ARG A 57 -17.02 15.28 -28.46
CA ARG A 57 -17.51 16.68 -28.37
C ARG A 57 -17.09 17.50 -29.58
N ASN A 58 -15.80 17.49 -29.91
CA ASN A 58 -15.18 18.30 -30.96
C ASN A 58 -15.41 17.76 -32.38
N ALA A 59 -16.12 16.65 -32.55
CA ALA A 59 -16.62 16.18 -33.84
C ALA A 59 -17.66 17.17 -34.41
N ILE A 60 -17.17 18.29 -34.94
CA ILE A 60 -17.95 19.32 -35.64
C ILE A 60 -18.36 18.72 -36.99
N PRO A 61 -19.65 18.76 -37.39
CA PRO A 61 -20.04 18.40 -38.76
C PRO A 61 -19.30 19.33 -39.72
N ASN A 62 -18.66 18.76 -40.75
CA ASN A 62 -17.68 19.41 -41.64
C ASN A 62 -18.19 20.74 -42.27
N LEU A 63 -18.11 21.86 -41.53
CA LEU A 63 -18.66 23.17 -41.92
C LEU A 63 -17.83 23.88 -43.02
N LYS A 64 -16.71 23.27 -43.44
CA LYS A 64 -15.83 23.76 -44.50
C LYS A 64 -16.58 24.03 -45.82
N ASN A 65 -17.69 23.32 -46.06
CA ASN A 65 -18.53 23.45 -47.26
C ASN A 65 -19.57 24.59 -47.19
N ILE A 66 -19.77 25.24 -46.04
CA ILE A 66 -20.70 26.37 -45.92
C ILE A 66 -20.04 27.68 -46.41
N ARG A 67 -18.70 27.78 -46.32
CA ARG A 67 -17.94 28.97 -46.73
C ARG A 67 -17.94 29.23 -48.25
N SER A 68 -18.35 28.26 -49.07
CA SER A 68 -18.19 28.30 -50.53
C SER A 68 -19.45 28.71 -51.32
N LYS A 69 -20.60 28.99 -50.69
CA LYS A 69 -21.78 29.48 -51.42
C LYS A 69 -21.57 30.94 -51.88
N PRO A 70 -21.50 31.21 -53.19
CA PRO A 70 -21.39 32.58 -53.70
C PRO A 70 -22.62 33.39 -53.28
N GLY A 71 -22.42 34.55 -52.66
CA GLY A 71 -23.49 35.46 -52.24
C GLY A 71 -23.95 35.34 -50.77
N PHE A 72 -23.46 34.36 -50.01
CA PHE A 72 -23.76 34.26 -48.57
C PHE A 72 -22.78 35.13 -47.76
N ARG A 73 -23.28 36.24 -47.18
CA ARG A 73 -22.52 37.04 -46.20
C ARG A 73 -22.97 36.65 -44.80
N TRP A 74 -22.00 36.23 -43.98
CA TRP A 74 -22.26 35.95 -42.57
C TRP A 74 -22.71 37.24 -41.84
N PRO A 75 -23.67 37.15 -40.90
CA PRO A 75 -24.23 38.31 -40.20
C PRO A 75 -23.20 39.16 -39.44
N SER A 76 -22.23 38.51 -38.77
CA SER A 76 -21.10 39.17 -38.08
C SER A 76 -19.98 38.16 -37.78
N ALA A 77 -18.77 38.65 -37.51
CA ALA A 77 -17.65 37.81 -37.08
C ALA A 77 -17.89 37.15 -35.71
N GLU A 78 -18.56 37.87 -34.80
CA GLU A 78 -18.93 37.39 -33.47
C GLU A 78 -19.92 36.21 -33.54
N PHE A 79 -20.95 36.32 -34.38
CA PHE A 79 -21.94 35.25 -34.56
C PHE A 79 -21.31 33.97 -35.15
N ASN A 80 -20.38 34.12 -36.10
CA ASN A 80 -19.63 33.00 -36.65
C ASN A 80 -18.74 32.32 -35.58
N MET A 81 -18.13 33.11 -34.70
CA MET A 81 -17.34 32.59 -33.59
C MET A 81 -18.20 31.86 -32.57
N GLU A 82 -19.40 32.36 -32.28
CA GLU A 82 -20.36 31.74 -31.36
C GLU A 82 -20.93 30.42 -31.90
N LEU A 83 -21.17 30.31 -33.21
CA LEU A 83 -21.55 29.06 -33.89
C LEU A 83 -20.44 28.00 -33.92
N MET A 84 -19.18 28.44 -33.87
CA MET A 84 -18.00 27.55 -33.91
C MET A 84 -17.60 27.06 -32.51
N ARG A 85 -18.19 27.62 -31.44
CA ARG A 85 -17.97 27.13 -30.07
C ARG A 85 -18.58 25.74 -29.95
N PRO A 86 -17.79 24.71 -29.58
CA PRO A 86 -18.35 23.40 -29.31
C PRO A 86 -19.31 23.48 -28.12
N PRO A 87 -20.40 22.68 -28.10
CA PRO A 87 -21.28 22.60 -26.94
C PRO A 87 -20.50 22.09 -25.73
N THR A 88 -20.96 22.41 -24.53
CA THR A 88 -20.35 21.88 -23.30
C THR A 88 -20.51 20.36 -23.24
N ILE A 89 -19.65 19.68 -22.48
CA ILE A 89 -19.77 18.25 -22.19
C ILE A 89 -21.13 17.96 -21.56
N SER A 90 -21.58 18.84 -20.66
CA SER A 90 -22.86 18.74 -19.97
C SER A 90 -24.07 18.89 -20.91
N GLN A 91 -23.94 19.64 -22.02
CA GLN A 91 -24.97 19.77 -23.05
C GLN A 91 -25.01 18.58 -24.01
N LYS A 92 -23.87 17.95 -24.29
CA LYS A 92 -23.76 16.87 -25.29
C LYS A 92 -24.02 15.48 -24.71
N PHE A 93 -23.62 15.25 -23.46
CA PHE A 93 -23.68 13.93 -22.83
C PHE A 93 -24.64 13.93 -21.64
N THR A 94 -25.20 12.76 -21.37
CA THR A 94 -25.95 12.55 -20.12
C THR A 94 -25.02 11.99 -19.05
N TRP A 95 -25.39 12.18 -17.78
CA TRP A 95 -24.63 11.62 -16.65
C TRP A 95 -24.46 10.09 -16.78
N TYR A 96 -25.47 9.38 -17.30
CA TYR A 96 -25.42 7.94 -17.48
C TYR A 96 -24.32 7.51 -18.47
N VAL A 97 -24.18 8.23 -19.59
CA VAL A 97 -23.17 7.92 -20.60
C VAL A 97 -21.76 8.12 -20.06
N VAL A 98 -21.54 9.21 -19.32
CA VAL A 98 -20.23 9.49 -18.70
C VAL A 98 -19.92 8.44 -17.62
N GLU A 99 -20.90 8.09 -16.78
CA GLU A 99 -20.77 7.05 -15.77
C GLU A 99 -20.42 5.69 -16.38
N GLU A 100 -21.10 5.30 -17.47
CA GLU A 100 -20.86 4.04 -18.15
C GLU A 100 -19.45 3.98 -18.76
N LYS A 101 -19.00 5.07 -19.41
CA LYS A 101 -17.65 5.18 -19.96
C LYS A 101 -16.58 5.07 -18.87
N LEU A 102 -16.75 5.80 -17.75
CA LEU A 102 -15.85 5.71 -16.59
C LEU A 102 -15.83 4.30 -16.01
N LYS A 103 -17.01 3.69 -15.79
CA LYS A 103 -17.12 2.33 -15.26
C LYS A 103 -16.46 1.30 -16.18
N ARG A 104 -16.62 1.44 -17.50
CA ARG A 104 -15.98 0.58 -18.50
C ARG A 104 -14.46 0.73 -18.48
N SER A 105 -13.95 1.95 -18.42
CA SER A 105 -12.52 2.24 -18.35
C SER A 105 -11.89 1.75 -17.04
N PHE A 106 -12.56 1.92 -15.90
CA PHE A 106 -12.10 1.34 -14.64
C PHE A 106 -12.05 -0.19 -14.70
N ASN A 107 -13.07 -0.83 -15.28
CA ASN A 107 -13.09 -2.28 -15.44
C ASN A 107 -11.97 -2.80 -16.37
N SER A 108 -11.65 -2.10 -17.46
CA SER A 108 -10.55 -2.49 -18.38
C SER A 108 -9.19 -2.38 -17.70
N HIS A 109 -9.02 -1.40 -16.82
CA HIS A 109 -7.81 -1.21 -16.00
C HIS A 109 -7.78 -2.07 -14.72
N GLY A 110 -8.68 -3.06 -14.60
CA GLY A 110 -8.69 -4.01 -13.47
C GLY A 110 -9.35 -3.49 -12.19
N LEU A 111 -9.90 -2.28 -12.18
CA LEU A 111 -10.61 -1.66 -11.06
C LEU A 111 -12.09 -2.08 -11.04
N LYS A 112 -12.33 -3.38 -10.89
CA LYS A 112 -13.68 -3.96 -10.90
C LYS A 112 -14.51 -3.50 -9.70
N ASN A 113 -15.77 -3.14 -9.94
CA ASN A 113 -16.73 -2.71 -8.92
C ASN A 113 -16.24 -1.50 -8.10
N LEU A 114 -15.41 -0.65 -8.70
CA LEU A 114 -14.99 0.58 -8.07
C LEU A 114 -16.21 1.45 -7.80
N LYS A 115 -16.36 1.89 -6.54
CA LYS A 115 -17.33 2.93 -6.19
C LYS A 115 -16.67 4.26 -6.50
N PHE A 116 -17.36 5.06 -7.29
CA PHE A 116 -16.92 6.41 -7.62
C PHE A 116 -18.15 7.29 -7.81
N GLU A 117 -17.97 8.57 -7.57
CA GLU A 117 -18.91 9.61 -7.93
C GLU A 117 -18.18 10.59 -8.85
N PHE A 118 -18.92 11.29 -9.71
CA PHE A 118 -18.30 12.24 -10.61
C PHE A 118 -19.19 13.46 -10.85
N ALA A 119 -18.57 14.54 -11.29
CA ALA A 119 -19.23 15.76 -11.70
C ALA A 119 -18.44 16.47 -12.78
N VAL A 120 -19.14 17.09 -13.72
CA VAL A 120 -18.59 18.05 -14.67
C VAL A 120 -19.07 19.43 -14.24
N VAL A 121 -18.11 20.31 -13.99
CA VAL A 121 -18.35 21.65 -13.44
C VAL A 121 -17.72 22.67 -14.38
N PRO A 122 -18.46 23.72 -14.78
CA PRO A 122 -17.86 24.87 -15.43
C PRO A 122 -16.78 25.49 -14.56
N ASN A 123 -15.67 25.93 -15.15
CA ASN A 123 -14.55 26.57 -14.45
C ASN A 123 -14.88 28.05 -14.14
N VAL A 124 -16.02 28.27 -13.49
CA VAL A 124 -16.50 29.59 -13.07
C VAL A 124 -16.67 29.59 -11.57
N SER A 125 -16.25 30.66 -10.90
CA SER A 125 -16.36 30.78 -9.45
C SER A 125 -17.82 30.65 -9.01
N GLY A 126 -18.09 29.74 -8.06
CA GLY A 126 -19.44 29.46 -7.58
C GLY A 126 -20.31 28.60 -8.52
N ALA A 127 -19.74 28.04 -9.58
CA ALA A 127 -20.47 27.16 -10.49
C ALA A 127 -20.99 25.91 -9.78
N VAL A 128 -22.25 25.58 -10.05
CA VAL A 128 -22.87 24.32 -9.64
C VAL A 128 -22.57 23.29 -10.73
N PRO A 129 -22.31 22.02 -10.38
CA PRO A 129 -22.15 20.98 -11.39
C PRO A 129 -23.38 20.86 -12.29
N GLU A 130 -23.19 21.00 -13.59
CA GLU A 130 -24.26 20.86 -14.58
C GLU A 130 -24.57 19.37 -14.83
N LEU A 131 -23.57 18.51 -14.73
CA LEU A 131 -23.69 17.07 -14.92
C LEU A 131 -23.00 16.34 -13.75
N LYS A 132 -23.73 15.50 -13.01
CA LYS A 132 -23.17 14.79 -11.85
C LYS A 132 -23.85 13.45 -11.58
N SER A 133 -23.15 12.54 -10.92
CA SER A 133 -23.73 11.34 -10.33
C SER A 133 -24.63 11.67 -9.14
N ARG A 134 -25.54 10.73 -8.81
CA ARG A 134 -26.61 10.98 -7.83
C ARG A 134 -26.08 11.30 -6.43
N ALA A 135 -25.01 10.65 -5.99
CA ALA A 135 -24.47 10.82 -4.64
C ALA A 135 -23.25 11.76 -4.60
N PHE A 136 -22.88 12.41 -5.72
CA PHE A 136 -21.73 13.31 -5.78
C PHE A 136 -21.74 14.38 -4.69
N MET A 137 -22.84 15.13 -4.54
CA MET A 137 -22.92 16.18 -3.52
C MET A 137 -22.80 15.63 -2.10
N LYS A 138 -23.38 14.45 -1.85
CA LYS A 138 -23.31 13.79 -0.55
C LYS A 138 -21.89 13.33 -0.22
N GLU A 139 -21.14 12.83 -1.21
CA GLU A 139 -19.74 12.45 -1.02
C GLU A 139 -18.82 13.68 -0.97
N LEU A 140 -19.19 14.77 -1.63
CA LEU A 140 -18.52 16.07 -1.52
C LEU A 140 -18.65 16.63 -0.09
N ASP A 141 -19.84 16.59 0.51
CA ASP A 141 -20.07 17.06 1.88
C ASP A 141 -19.33 16.22 2.94
N LYS A 142 -19.04 14.95 2.61
CA LYS A 142 -18.29 14.01 3.45
C LYS A 142 -16.79 13.98 3.15
N LEU A 143 -16.25 14.95 2.42
CA LEU A 143 -14.83 14.98 2.06
C LEU A 143 -13.94 15.09 3.31
N ASP A 144 -13.69 13.94 3.93
CA ASP A 144 -12.51 13.72 4.74
C ASP A 144 -11.35 13.64 3.75
N SER A 145 -10.63 14.77 3.61
CA SER A 145 -9.50 14.98 2.68
C SER A 145 -8.45 13.85 2.68
N VAL A 146 -8.43 13.02 3.72
CA VAL A 146 -7.44 11.96 3.92
C VAL A 146 -7.82 10.61 3.29
N ASN A 147 -9.11 10.32 3.05
CA ASN A 147 -9.56 8.98 2.62
C ASN A 147 -10.25 8.96 1.25
N THR A 148 -10.64 10.12 0.72
CA THR A 148 -11.27 10.24 -0.59
C THR A 148 -10.24 10.73 -1.60
N LEU A 149 -10.07 9.97 -2.68
CA LEU A 149 -9.24 10.40 -3.80
C LEU A 149 -10.10 11.29 -4.71
N THR A 150 -9.70 12.56 -4.82
CA THR A 150 -10.26 13.50 -5.79
C THR A 150 -9.31 13.62 -6.97
N LEU A 151 -9.79 13.27 -8.16
CA LEU A 151 -9.08 13.46 -9.41
C LEU A 151 -9.80 14.49 -10.27
N ILE A 152 -9.01 15.23 -11.03
CA ILE A 152 -9.45 16.39 -11.78
C ILE A 152 -8.97 16.21 -13.21
N TYR A 153 -9.89 16.32 -14.16
CA TYR A 153 -9.60 16.31 -15.59
C TYR A 153 -10.15 17.58 -16.23
N PRO A 154 -9.29 18.51 -16.67
CA PRO A 154 -9.73 19.72 -17.35
C PRO A 154 -10.06 19.41 -18.83
N PHE A 155 -11.24 19.82 -19.28
CA PHE A 155 -11.65 19.74 -20.69
C PHE A 155 -11.14 20.93 -21.49
N ALA A 156 -9.85 21.20 -21.46
CA ALA A 156 -9.22 22.32 -22.16
C ALA A 156 -8.63 21.88 -23.51
N ALA A 157 -8.64 22.77 -24.50
CA ALA A 157 -7.92 22.52 -25.74
C ALA A 157 -6.40 22.55 -25.52
N ALA A 158 -5.63 21.91 -26.41
CA ALA A 158 -4.19 21.96 -26.34
C ALA A 158 -3.69 23.42 -26.51
N PRO A 159 -2.69 23.87 -25.73
CA PRO A 159 -2.10 25.20 -25.88
C PRO A 159 -1.58 25.40 -27.31
N GLY A 160 -1.89 26.54 -27.92
CA GLY A 160 -1.54 26.87 -29.31
C GLY A 160 -2.44 26.24 -30.38
N SER A 161 -3.53 25.55 -30.01
CA SER A 161 -4.52 25.08 -30.98
C SER A 161 -5.52 26.18 -31.36
N ASP A 162 -6.12 26.07 -32.55
CA ASP A 162 -7.19 26.98 -33.01
C ASP A 162 -8.40 27.05 -32.04
N PHE A 163 -8.47 26.15 -31.07
CA PHE A 163 -9.56 25.99 -30.12
C PHE A 163 -9.25 26.49 -28.69
N GLU A 164 -8.02 26.98 -28.42
CA GLU A 164 -7.54 27.40 -27.08
C GLU A 164 -8.44 28.44 -26.39
N ASN A 165 -9.17 29.27 -27.15
CA ASN A 165 -10.11 30.26 -26.63
C ASN A 165 -11.57 30.01 -27.03
N LEU A 166 -11.86 28.85 -27.63
CA LEU A 166 -13.20 28.49 -28.12
C LEU A 166 -13.85 27.40 -27.30
N VAL A 167 -13.06 26.50 -26.70
CA VAL A 167 -13.57 25.42 -25.86
C VAL A 167 -14.03 25.99 -24.53
N PRO A 168 -15.27 25.70 -24.09
CA PRO A 168 -15.72 26.05 -22.75
C PRO A 168 -14.81 25.39 -21.70
N ASP A 169 -14.33 26.19 -20.75
CA ASP A 169 -13.57 25.66 -19.62
C ASP A 169 -14.50 24.88 -18.70
N GLU A 170 -14.51 23.56 -18.84
CA GLU A 170 -15.16 22.64 -17.93
C GLU A 170 -14.13 21.72 -17.29
N THR A 171 -14.42 21.26 -16.08
CA THR A 171 -13.55 20.34 -15.35
C THR A 171 -14.37 19.18 -14.82
N MET A 172 -13.92 17.95 -15.10
CA MET A 172 -14.48 16.76 -14.51
C MET A 172 -13.76 16.44 -13.19
N TYR A 173 -14.54 16.33 -12.13
CA TYR A 173 -14.14 15.82 -10.83
C TYR A 173 -14.60 14.38 -10.71
N VAL A 174 -13.69 13.50 -10.27
CA VAL A 174 -14.02 12.12 -9.91
C VAL A 174 -13.60 11.88 -8.47
N LEU A 175 -14.56 11.46 -7.66
CA LEU A 175 -14.40 11.15 -6.25
C LEU A 175 -14.40 9.63 -6.09
N VAL A 176 -13.30 9.10 -5.57
CA VAL A 176 -13.19 7.69 -5.22
C VAL A 176 -13.07 7.59 -3.70
N PRO A 177 -14.14 7.19 -2.99
CA PRO A 177 -14.08 7.03 -1.54
C PRO A 177 -13.26 5.80 -1.14
N ASP A 178 -12.71 5.86 0.07
CA ASP A 178 -12.03 4.73 0.75
C ASP A 178 -10.84 4.14 -0.02
N ILE A 179 -9.92 4.99 -0.49
CA ILE A 179 -8.71 4.53 -1.18
C ILE A 179 -7.87 3.57 -0.31
N LYS A 180 -7.83 3.82 1.01
CA LYS A 180 -7.06 3.00 1.95
C LYS A 180 -7.66 1.61 2.10
N GLY A 181 -8.98 1.49 2.25
CA GLY A 181 -9.67 0.22 2.34
C GLY A 181 -9.57 -0.58 1.05
N VAL A 182 -9.65 0.09 -0.11
CA VAL A 182 -9.43 -0.54 -1.42
C VAL A 182 -8.01 -1.10 -1.54
N ALA A 183 -6.98 -0.31 -1.21
CA ALA A 183 -5.59 -0.75 -1.23
C ALA A 183 -5.33 -1.94 -0.26
N LEU A 184 -5.84 -1.87 0.97
CA LEU A 184 -5.72 -2.94 1.97
C LEU A 184 -6.37 -4.24 1.51
N ARG A 185 -7.54 -4.17 0.84
CA ARG A 185 -8.24 -5.36 0.33
C ARG A 185 -7.45 -6.04 -0.79
N GLN A 186 -6.78 -5.27 -1.64
CA GLN A 186 -5.88 -5.83 -2.66
C GLN A 186 -4.66 -6.51 -2.04
N MET A 187 -4.16 -5.99 -0.91
CA MET A 187 -3.00 -6.53 -0.19
C MET A 187 -3.33 -7.68 0.78
N HIS A 188 -4.58 -8.15 0.86
CA HIS A 188 -4.98 -9.09 1.92
C HIS A 188 -4.15 -10.39 1.95
N TRP A 189 -3.84 -10.97 0.79
CA TRP A 189 -2.98 -12.17 0.71
C TRP A 189 -1.58 -11.93 1.26
N MET A 190 -1.03 -10.74 0.98
CA MET A 190 0.30 -10.35 1.44
C MET A 190 0.32 -10.07 2.95
N ILE A 191 -0.74 -9.46 3.48
CA ILE A 191 -0.90 -9.23 4.93
C ILE A 191 -1.03 -10.57 5.66
N ILE A 192 -1.87 -11.48 5.17
CA ILE A 192 -2.01 -12.83 5.73
C ILE A 192 -0.67 -13.56 5.73
N GLY A 193 0.04 -13.51 4.59
CA GLY A 193 1.39 -14.09 4.47
C GLY A 193 2.37 -13.47 5.47
N ALA A 194 2.41 -12.15 5.59
CA ALA A 194 3.29 -11.45 6.53
C ALA A 194 3.02 -11.90 7.98
N VAL A 195 1.74 -11.91 8.41
CA VAL A 195 1.34 -12.34 9.76
C VAL A 195 1.72 -13.81 10.01
N PHE A 196 1.49 -14.68 9.04
CA PHE A 196 1.88 -16.09 9.12
C PHE A 196 3.40 -16.25 9.30
N PHE A 197 4.19 -15.54 8.49
CA PHE A 197 5.64 -15.56 8.60
C PHE A 197 6.13 -14.97 9.94
N THR A 198 5.52 -13.90 10.43
CA THR A 198 5.83 -13.33 11.76
C THR A 198 5.59 -14.37 12.86
N LEU A 199 4.46 -15.07 12.82
CA LEU A 199 4.14 -16.12 13.80
C LEU A 199 5.13 -17.28 13.73
N MET A 200 5.49 -17.73 12.53
CA MET A 200 6.51 -18.77 12.32
C MET A 200 7.86 -18.37 12.93
N ILE A 201 8.30 -17.14 12.69
CA ILE A 201 9.56 -16.60 13.23
C ILE A 201 9.51 -16.56 14.77
N ILE A 202 8.42 -16.04 15.35
CA ILE A 202 8.23 -16.00 16.80
C ILE A 202 8.29 -17.42 17.39
N THR A 203 7.64 -18.40 16.77
CA THR A 203 7.68 -19.81 17.21
C THR A 203 9.10 -20.38 17.15
N ALA A 204 9.83 -20.13 16.06
CA ALA A 204 11.21 -20.61 15.91
C ALA A 204 12.13 -20.03 17.01
N PHE A 205 12.03 -18.72 17.28
CA PHE A 205 12.79 -18.08 18.36
C PHE A 205 12.38 -18.60 19.74
N TYR A 206 11.09 -18.81 19.98
CA TYR A 206 10.60 -19.41 21.22
C TYR A 206 11.20 -20.80 21.46
N VAL A 207 11.17 -21.67 20.46
CA VAL A 207 11.77 -23.01 20.53
C VAL A 207 13.27 -22.92 20.79
N THR A 208 13.97 -22.03 20.10
CA THR A 208 15.42 -21.82 20.25
C THR A 208 15.78 -21.39 21.68
N VAL A 209 15.09 -20.39 22.22
CA VAL A 209 15.32 -19.90 23.59
C VAL A 209 15.01 -21.01 24.60
N SER A 210 13.91 -21.74 24.43
CA SER A 210 13.53 -22.85 25.30
C SER A 210 14.58 -23.97 25.29
N ALA A 211 15.06 -24.37 24.10
CA ALA A 211 16.11 -25.37 23.96
C ALA A 211 17.42 -24.93 24.64
N LEU A 212 17.81 -23.67 24.46
CA LEU A 212 19.01 -23.08 25.05
C LEU A 212 18.93 -23.05 26.59
N LEU A 213 17.78 -22.68 27.16
CA LEU A 213 17.57 -22.73 28.62
C LEU A 213 17.62 -24.16 29.17
N ARG A 214 17.05 -25.13 28.46
CA ARG A 214 17.11 -26.56 28.83
C ARG A 214 18.55 -27.08 28.79
N GLN A 215 19.33 -26.72 27.76
CA GLN A 215 20.75 -27.07 27.65
C GLN A 215 21.58 -26.49 28.81
N LYS A 216 21.35 -25.21 29.16
CA LYS A 216 22.02 -24.57 30.31
C LYS A 216 21.76 -25.35 31.60
N LYS A 217 20.49 -25.65 31.89
CA LYS A 217 20.10 -26.39 33.10
C LYS A 217 20.72 -27.79 33.14
N MET A 218 20.70 -28.51 32.02
CA MET A 218 21.31 -29.84 31.92
C MET A 218 22.83 -29.79 32.13
N SER A 219 23.50 -28.77 31.60
CA SER A 219 24.93 -28.58 31.80
C SER A 219 25.29 -28.28 33.26
N GLU A 220 24.45 -27.50 33.96
CA GLU A 220 24.65 -27.21 35.39
C GLU A 220 24.48 -28.48 36.23
N ILE A 221 23.41 -29.25 36.01
CA ILE A 221 23.17 -30.52 36.72
C ILE A 221 24.33 -31.50 36.51
N LYS A 222 24.83 -31.65 35.27
CA LYS A 222 25.96 -32.54 34.97
C LYS A 222 27.25 -32.11 35.68
N ASN A 223 27.55 -30.81 35.68
CA ASN A 223 28.74 -30.30 36.37
C ASN A 223 28.64 -30.51 37.88
N ASP A 224 27.47 -30.28 38.48
CA ASP A 224 27.25 -30.48 39.91
C ASP A 224 27.36 -31.96 40.29
N PHE A 225 26.82 -32.86 39.46
CA PHE A 225 26.98 -34.31 39.63
C PHE A 225 28.45 -34.73 39.59
N ILE A 226 29.21 -34.28 38.58
CA ILE A 226 30.63 -34.63 38.46
C ILE A 226 31.43 -34.09 39.65
N ASN A 227 31.19 -32.84 40.06
CA ASN A 227 31.87 -32.25 41.21
C ASN A 227 31.54 -33.00 42.51
N ASN A 228 30.26 -33.34 42.74
CA ASN A 228 29.86 -34.07 43.94
C ASN A 228 30.48 -35.47 43.98
N MET A 229 30.38 -36.23 42.89
CA MET A 229 30.98 -37.57 42.81
C MET A 229 32.50 -37.51 42.97
N THR A 230 33.18 -36.53 42.37
CA THR A 230 34.63 -36.37 42.52
C THR A 230 35.01 -36.13 43.98
N HIS A 231 34.25 -35.28 44.67
CA HIS A 231 34.47 -35.01 46.09
C HIS A 231 34.25 -36.28 46.94
N GLU A 232 33.16 -37.00 46.70
CA GLU A 232 32.81 -38.22 47.44
C GLU A 232 33.79 -39.38 47.18
N PHE A 233 34.38 -39.49 45.99
CA PHE A 233 35.39 -40.52 45.70
C PHE A 233 36.80 -40.15 46.20
N LYS A 234 37.14 -38.86 46.29
CA LYS A 234 38.47 -38.43 46.72
C LYS A 234 38.78 -38.81 48.17
N THR A 235 37.78 -38.71 49.06
CA THR A 235 37.92 -39.02 50.49
C THR A 235 38.27 -40.50 50.76
N PRO A 236 37.49 -41.50 50.30
CA PRO A 236 37.83 -42.91 50.52
C PRO A 236 39.11 -43.31 49.80
N LEU A 237 39.41 -42.77 48.61
CA LEU A 237 40.69 -42.99 47.94
C LEU A 237 41.88 -42.52 48.79
N ALA A 238 41.78 -41.35 49.42
CA ALA A 238 42.79 -40.85 50.33
C ALA A 238 42.94 -41.76 51.56
N THR A 239 41.82 -42.24 52.13
CA THR A 239 41.84 -43.18 53.27
C THR A 239 42.49 -44.52 52.91
N ILE A 240 42.15 -45.09 51.76
CA ILE A 240 42.77 -46.34 51.27
C ILE A 240 44.25 -46.13 51.00
N SER A 241 44.64 -45.03 50.36
CA SER A 241 46.05 -44.69 50.14
C SER A 241 46.82 -44.61 51.46
N LEU A 242 46.28 -43.92 52.46
CA LEU A 242 46.89 -43.82 53.78
C LEU A 242 47.03 -45.19 54.47
N ALA A 243 46.03 -46.05 54.36
CA ALA A 243 46.09 -47.41 54.92
C ALA A 243 47.13 -48.28 54.21
N VAL A 244 47.21 -48.20 52.87
CA VAL A 244 48.22 -48.90 52.07
C VAL A 244 49.62 -48.40 52.39
N ASP A 245 49.81 -47.08 52.52
CA ASP A 245 51.08 -46.48 52.89
C ASP A 245 51.53 -46.93 54.30
N ALA A 246 50.60 -47.09 55.24
CA ALA A 246 50.88 -47.64 56.57
C ALA A 246 51.32 -49.12 56.52
N LEU A 247 50.63 -49.95 55.72
CA LEU A 247 51.01 -51.37 55.54
C LEU A 247 52.35 -51.55 54.84
N ARG A 248 52.75 -50.59 54.00
CA ARG A 248 53.99 -50.64 53.23
C ARG A 248 55.19 -50.05 53.99
N ASN A 249 54.96 -49.48 55.18
CA ASN A 249 56.00 -48.90 56.01
C ASN A 249 56.54 -49.98 56.97
N GLU A 250 57.76 -50.47 56.72
CA GLU A 250 58.39 -51.60 57.43
C GLU A 250 58.64 -51.37 58.94
N LYS A 251 58.33 -50.19 59.50
CA LYS A 251 58.38 -49.94 60.95
C LYS A 251 57.14 -50.35 61.74
N VAL A 252 56.09 -50.85 61.08
CA VAL A 252 54.83 -51.29 61.73
C VAL A 252 54.70 -52.82 61.75
N ILE A 253 55.59 -53.55 61.06
CA ILE A 253 55.51 -55.02 60.91
C ILE A 253 56.35 -55.76 61.98
N GLU A 254 57.23 -55.07 62.71
CA GLU A 254 58.15 -55.67 63.70
C GLU A 254 57.88 -55.28 65.18
N ASP A 255 56.69 -54.80 65.52
CA ASP A 255 56.22 -54.62 66.92
C ASP A 255 54.87 -55.34 67.11
#